data_AF-A0A3M1EK31-F1
#
_entry.id   AF-A0A3M1EK31-F1
#
_cell.length_a   1.000
_cell.length_b   1.000
_cell.length_c   1.000
_cell.angle_alpha   90.00
_cell.angle_beta   90.00
_cell.angle_gamma   90.00
#
_symmetry.space_group_name_H-M   'P 1'
#
loop_
_entity.id
_entity.type
_entity.pdbx_description
1 polymer ?
#
loop_
_entity_poly.entity_id
_entity_poly.type
_entity_poly.pdbx_seq_one_letter_code
_entity_poly.pdbx_strand_id
1 'polypeptide(L)'
;MRSEIQIIGLGIDSSPDLPETVHTWLQAGRTVFSKIFTISILTQTAASVKYVSPIINSADGLADGYRQLAAELVQAAPAVYLVPGDPQLDEGSLPAIEAAAAEAGVRVRCSGAPDLLSRALRGLGLSPGSGLQIVDATRLCSHHYPPLEPHRPALITGLYHPDLLPLLRRRLGAAYPPRAAVRGWSPVAGAAETTLAEADDA
;
A
#
# COMPACT_ATOMS: atom_id res chain seq x y z
N MET A 1 -12.65 16.97 25.41
CA MET A 1 -12.51 15.64 24.76
C MET A 1 -11.30 15.73 23.84
N ARG A 2 -10.39 14.74 23.83
CA ARG A 2 -9.30 14.72 22.83
C ARG A 2 -9.89 14.35 21.47
N SER A 3 -9.63 15.14 20.44
CA SER A 3 -10.03 14.83 19.06
C SER A 3 -9.32 13.56 18.56
N GLU A 4 -9.92 12.85 17.61
CA GLU A 4 -9.43 11.56 17.11
C GLU A 4 -9.44 11.51 15.57
N ILE A 5 -8.39 10.95 14.98
CA ILE A 5 -8.33 10.54 13.58
C ILE A 5 -8.45 9.02 13.52
N GLN A 6 -9.42 8.52 12.77
CA GLN A 6 -9.57 7.11 12.48
C GLN A 6 -9.10 6.82 11.07
N ILE A 7 -8.07 5.98 10.95
CA ILE A 7 -7.53 5.53 9.67
C ILE A 7 -8.05 4.12 9.43
N ILE A 8 -8.80 3.94 8.35
CA ILE A 8 -9.52 2.71 8.06
C ILE A 8 -9.02 2.16 6.73
N GLY A 9 -8.45 0.95 6.77
CA GLY A 9 -8.14 0.20 5.57
C GLY A 9 -9.40 -0.31 4.91
N LEU A 10 -9.48 -0.20 3.59
CA LEU A 10 -10.55 -0.81 2.80
C LEU A 10 -10.11 -2.11 2.11
N GLY A 11 -8.88 -2.55 2.36
CA GLY A 11 -8.29 -3.67 1.66
C GLY A 11 -8.01 -3.34 0.19
N ILE A 12 -7.88 -4.39 -0.63
CA ILE A 12 -7.43 -4.28 -2.03
C ILE A 12 -8.51 -4.59 -3.06
N ASP A 13 -9.73 -4.85 -2.60
CA ASP A 13 -10.85 -5.19 -3.47
C ASP A 13 -11.42 -3.91 -4.12
N SER A 14 -11.92 -4.04 -5.35
CA SER A 14 -12.45 -2.90 -6.12
C SER A 14 -13.79 -2.37 -5.59
N SER A 15 -14.50 -3.17 -4.80
CA SER A 15 -15.80 -2.86 -4.20
C SER A 15 -15.86 -3.33 -2.74
N PRO A 16 -15.09 -2.70 -1.82
CA PRO A 16 -15.09 -3.09 -0.43
C PRO A 16 -16.38 -2.64 0.26
N ASP A 17 -16.87 -3.45 1.21
CA ASP A 17 -17.92 -3.02 2.13
C ASP A 17 -17.36 -1.92 3.04
N LEU A 18 -18.11 -0.83 3.20
CA LEU A 18 -17.70 0.25 4.09
C LEU A 18 -18.01 -0.13 5.54
N PRO A 19 -17.07 0.09 6.49
CA PRO A 19 -17.36 -0.12 7.90
C PRO A 19 -18.51 0.76 8.39
N GLU A 20 -19.27 0.28 9.37
CA GLU A 20 -20.43 1.00 9.94
C GLU A 20 -20.07 2.43 10.37
N THR A 21 -18.88 2.63 10.92
CA THR A 21 -18.39 3.96 11.29
C THR A 21 -18.35 4.93 10.12
N VAL A 22 -17.93 4.47 8.93
CA VAL A 22 -17.92 5.29 7.71
C VAL A 22 -19.35 5.65 7.31
N HIS A 23 -20.26 4.68 7.34
CA HIS A 23 -21.68 4.93 7.06
C HIS A 23 -22.29 5.97 8.00
N THR A 24 -22.04 5.87 9.31
CA THR A 24 -22.54 6.84 10.30
C THR A 24 -22.03 8.25 10.02
N TRP A 25 -20.77 8.40 9.63
CA TRP A 25 -20.19 9.71 9.33
C TRP A 25 -20.78 10.34 8.08
N LEU A 26 -20.92 9.55 7.02
CA LEU A 26 -21.54 9.99 5.78
C LEU A 26 -23.00 10.41 6.00
N GLN A 27 -23.78 9.61 6.76
CA GLN A 27 -25.17 9.93 7.10
C GLN A 27 -25.29 11.19 7.97
N ALA A 28 -24.31 11.47 8.82
CA ALA A 28 -24.25 12.68 9.63
C ALA A 28 -23.75 13.92 8.85
N GLY A 29 -23.48 13.80 7.55
CA GLY A 29 -22.96 14.89 6.71
C GLY A 29 -21.53 15.30 7.04
N ARG A 30 -20.78 14.46 7.76
CA ARG A 30 -19.40 14.74 8.14
C ARG A 30 -18.45 14.38 7.00
N THR A 31 -17.39 15.18 6.84
CA THR A 31 -16.38 14.91 5.83
C THR A 31 -15.60 13.64 6.15
N VAL A 32 -15.54 12.74 5.19
CA VAL A 32 -14.68 11.55 5.17
C VAL A 32 -13.56 11.78 4.15
N PHE A 33 -12.33 11.64 4.59
CA PHE A 33 -11.16 11.76 3.73
C PHE A 33 -10.86 10.41 3.07
N SER A 34 -10.51 10.39 1.79
CA SER A 34 -10.19 9.14 1.08
C SER A 34 -9.00 9.30 0.15
N LYS A 35 -8.06 8.36 0.20
CA LYS A 35 -6.98 8.22 -0.80
C LYS A 35 -7.45 7.49 -2.06
N ILE A 36 -8.61 6.84 -1.99
CA ILE A 36 -9.14 5.97 -3.04
C ILE A 36 -10.26 6.70 -3.76
N PHE A 37 -10.00 7.15 -4.99
CA PHE A 37 -10.97 7.87 -5.82
C PHE A 37 -11.88 6.97 -6.67
N THR A 38 -11.57 5.67 -6.73
CA THR A 38 -12.19 4.72 -7.66
C THR A 38 -13.34 3.90 -7.07
N ILE A 39 -13.56 3.95 -5.75
CA ILE A 39 -14.60 3.14 -5.10
C ILE A 39 -15.98 3.75 -5.36
N SER A 40 -16.81 3.03 -6.11
CA SER A 40 -18.11 3.52 -6.59
C SER A 40 -19.09 3.90 -5.48
N ILE A 41 -19.00 3.27 -4.30
CA ILE A 41 -19.87 3.63 -3.16
C ILE A 41 -19.50 4.99 -2.55
N LEU A 42 -18.24 5.41 -2.66
CA LEU A 42 -17.80 6.75 -2.23
C LEU A 42 -18.20 7.82 -3.24
N THR A 43 -18.16 7.51 -4.54
CA THR A 43 -18.55 8.45 -5.60
C THR A 43 -20.06 8.73 -5.64
N GLN A 44 -20.90 7.79 -5.17
CA GLN A 44 -22.34 8.01 -5.03
C GLN A 44 -22.71 8.89 -3.83
N THR A 45 -21.81 9.02 -2.85
CA THR A 45 -22.01 9.79 -1.60
C THR A 45 -21.20 11.10 -1.60
N ALA A 46 -20.81 11.58 -2.78
CA ALA A 46 -19.72 12.54 -3.02
C ALA A 46 -19.80 13.87 -2.25
N ALA A 47 -20.96 14.31 -1.76
CA ALA A 47 -21.07 15.56 -1.01
C ALA A 47 -20.27 15.56 0.31
N SER A 48 -19.98 14.37 0.87
CA SER A 48 -19.28 14.23 2.15
C SER A 48 -17.93 13.52 2.05
N VAL A 49 -17.48 13.16 0.83
CA VAL A 49 -16.16 12.51 0.64
C VAL A 49 -15.18 13.51 0.03
N LYS A 50 -14.07 13.74 0.73
CA LYS A 50 -12.94 14.54 0.23
C LYS A 50 -11.80 13.63 -0.18
N TYR A 51 -11.46 13.64 -1.47
CA TYR A 51 -10.30 12.90 -1.95
C TYR A 51 -9.02 13.64 -1.62
N VAL A 52 -8.08 12.94 -1.00
CA VAL A 52 -6.77 13.48 -0.59
C VAL A 52 -5.67 12.48 -0.91
N SER A 53 -4.60 12.98 -1.52
CA SER A 53 -3.39 12.21 -1.77
C SER A 53 -2.16 13.08 -1.47
N PRO A 54 -1.02 12.46 -1.14
CA PRO A 54 0.24 13.20 -1.05
C PRO A 54 0.54 13.87 -2.39
N ILE A 55 0.77 15.18 -2.38
CA ILE A 55 1.15 15.92 -3.57
C ILE A 55 2.66 15.75 -3.77
N ILE A 56 3.07 15.15 -4.90
CA ILE A 56 4.47 14.84 -5.21
C ILE A 56 4.96 15.76 -6.31
N ASN A 57 5.62 16.87 -5.94
CA ASN A 57 6.05 17.90 -6.89
C ASN A 57 7.58 18.07 -7.00
N SER A 58 8.38 17.24 -6.32
CA SER A 58 9.85 17.35 -6.28
C SER A 58 10.52 16.05 -5.85
N ALA A 59 11.87 16.03 -5.80
CA ALA A 59 12.68 14.89 -5.35
C ALA A 59 12.40 14.46 -3.90
N ASP A 60 12.08 15.41 -3.00
CA ASP A 60 11.60 15.15 -1.63
C ASP A 60 10.06 15.15 -1.53
N GLY A 61 9.38 15.28 -2.67
CA GLY A 61 7.97 15.62 -2.76
C GLY A 61 7.04 14.63 -2.07
N LEU A 62 7.44 13.36 -1.94
CA LEU A 62 6.63 12.36 -1.25
C LEU A 62 6.59 12.59 0.26
N ALA A 63 7.74 12.86 0.88
CA ALA A 63 7.81 13.13 2.32
C ALA A 63 7.08 14.44 2.67
N ASP A 64 7.22 15.45 1.81
CA ASP A 64 6.52 16.73 1.95
C ASP A 64 5.01 16.56 1.79
N GLY A 65 4.59 15.80 0.78
CA GLY A 65 3.19 15.44 0.56
C GLY A 65 2.57 14.72 1.75
N TYR A 66 3.31 13.81 2.41
CA TYR A 66 2.84 13.17 3.64
C TYR A 66 2.67 14.15 4.79
N ARG A 67 3.60 15.11 4.97
CA ARG A 67 3.48 16.12 6.02
C ARG A 67 2.29 17.06 5.78
N GLN A 68 2.04 17.45 4.54
CA GLN A 68 0.88 18.28 4.18
C GLN A 68 -0.44 17.55 4.45
N LEU A 69 -0.55 16.30 3.99
CA LEU A 69 -1.72 15.45 4.26
C LEU A 69 -1.95 15.26 5.76
N ALA A 70 -0.89 15.00 6.53
CA ALA A 70 -0.98 14.86 7.98
C ALA A 70 -1.50 16.13 8.66
N ALA A 71 -0.97 17.30 8.29
CA ALA A 71 -1.43 18.58 8.82
C ALA A 71 -2.91 18.84 8.52
N GLU A 72 -3.36 18.52 7.30
CA GLU A 72 -4.76 18.65 6.91
C GLU A 72 -5.69 17.75 7.74
N LEU A 73 -5.33 16.48 7.94
CA LEU A 73 -6.10 15.53 8.75
C LEU A 73 -6.16 15.93 10.23
N VAL A 74 -5.05 16.44 10.78
CA VAL A 74 -4.98 16.93 12.17
C VAL A 74 -5.84 18.17 12.36
N GLN A 75 -5.81 19.12 11.42
CA GLN A 75 -6.68 20.30 11.46
C GLN A 75 -8.17 19.93 11.34
N ALA A 76 -8.50 18.89 10.58
CA ALA A 76 -9.86 18.40 10.40
C ALA A 76 -10.35 17.50 11.54
N ALA A 77 -9.52 17.19 12.54
CA ALA A 77 -9.89 16.26 13.60
C ALA A 77 -11.10 16.78 14.43
N PRO A 78 -12.12 15.94 14.73
CA PRO A 78 -12.17 14.51 14.45
C PRO A 78 -12.40 14.17 12.97
N ALA A 79 -11.57 13.27 12.43
CA ALA A 79 -11.59 12.86 11.01
C ALA A 79 -11.63 11.33 10.82
N VAL A 80 -12.20 10.87 9.70
CA VAL A 80 -12.04 9.50 9.16
C VAL A 80 -11.23 9.59 7.89
N TYR A 81 -10.20 8.77 7.76
CA TYR A 81 -9.33 8.68 6.59
C TYR A 81 -9.31 7.25 6.03
N LEU A 82 -9.71 7.09 4.77
CA LEU A 82 -9.80 5.81 4.08
C LEU A 82 -8.57 5.60 3.20
N VAL A 83 -7.94 4.42 3.34
CA VAL A 83 -6.71 4.05 2.62
C VAL A 83 -6.84 2.66 1.99
N PRO A 84 -6.13 2.39 0.88
CA PRO A 84 -6.09 1.05 0.31
C PRO A 84 -5.25 0.12 1.18
N GLY A 85 -5.60 -1.17 1.20
CA GLY A 85 -4.88 -2.18 1.97
C GLY A 85 -5.04 -2.02 3.48
N ASP A 86 -4.04 -2.47 4.23
CA ASP A 86 -3.98 -2.29 5.68
C ASP A 86 -3.20 -1.01 6.03
N PRO A 87 -3.73 -0.08 6.85
CA PRO A 87 -3.05 1.16 7.19
C PRO A 87 -1.68 0.94 7.84
N GLN A 88 -1.51 -0.13 8.61
CA GLN A 88 -0.29 -0.39 9.37
C GLN A 88 0.78 -1.10 8.52
N LEU A 89 0.43 -1.61 7.34
CA LEU A 89 1.35 -2.30 6.44
C LEU A 89 1.63 -1.50 5.16
N ASP A 90 0.61 -0.87 4.58
CA ASP A 90 0.64 -0.36 3.21
C ASP A 90 0.57 1.18 3.14
N GLU A 91 0.23 1.88 4.23
CA GLU A 91 0.04 3.33 4.20
C GLU A 91 1.30 4.11 4.63
N GLY A 92 2.07 4.56 3.65
CA GLY A 92 3.28 5.36 3.88
C GLY A 92 3.06 6.72 4.57
N SER A 93 1.85 7.27 4.57
CA SER A 93 1.55 8.54 5.28
C SER A 93 1.33 8.37 6.79
N LEU A 94 1.10 7.14 7.28
CA LEU A 94 0.78 6.88 8.69
C LEU A 94 1.79 7.48 9.67
N PRO A 95 3.12 7.30 9.51
CA PRO A 95 4.10 7.87 10.45
C PRO A 95 4.04 9.40 10.55
N ALA A 96 3.78 10.09 9.43
CA ALA A 96 3.63 11.54 9.43
C ALA A 96 2.35 11.99 10.16
N ILE A 97 1.25 11.23 9.98
CA ILE A 97 -0.01 11.47 10.68
C ILE A 97 0.15 11.26 12.19
N GLU A 98 0.79 10.18 12.62
CA GLU A 98 1.04 9.88 14.03
C GLU A 98 1.90 10.96 14.69
N ALA A 99 2.96 11.41 14.02
CA ALA A 99 3.83 12.48 14.52
C ALA A 99 3.06 13.80 14.69
N ALA A 100 2.36 14.26 13.65
CA ALA A 100 1.60 15.51 13.68
C ALA A 100 0.45 15.46 14.71
N ALA A 101 -0.23 14.31 14.83
CA ALA A 101 -1.31 14.13 15.79
C ALA A 101 -0.79 14.14 17.23
N ALA A 102 0.37 13.54 17.49
CA ALA A 102 1.01 13.56 18.80
C ALA A 102 1.34 14.99 19.26
N GLU A 103 1.89 15.82 18.35
CA GLU A 103 2.18 17.24 18.62
C GLU A 103 0.91 18.04 18.93
N ALA A 104 -0.20 17.74 18.24
CA ALA A 104 -1.49 18.42 18.42
C ALA A 104 -2.37 17.85 19.55
N GLY A 105 -1.94 16.79 20.24
CA GLY A 105 -2.75 16.11 21.25
C GLY A 105 -3.98 15.38 20.69
N VAL A 106 -3.96 15.02 19.41
CA VAL A 106 -4.98 14.25 18.69
C VAL A 106 -4.64 12.76 18.78
N ARG A 107 -5.64 11.91 19.03
CA ARG A 107 -5.45 10.45 19.03
C ARG A 107 -5.52 9.91 17.60
N VAL A 108 -4.64 8.97 17.25
CA VAL A 108 -4.75 8.19 16.00
C VAL A 108 -5.20 6.77 16.34
N ARG A 109 -6.15 6.24 15.57
CA ARG A 109 -6.55 4.82 15.62
C ARG A 109 -6.52 4.24 14.21
N CYS A 110 -5.93 3.06 14.06
CA CYS A 110 -5.97 2.30 12.82
C CYS A 110 -6.92 1.11 12.97
N SER A 111 -7.72 0.88 11.94
CA SER A 111 -8.51 -0.34 11.75
C SER A 111 -7.95 -1.08 10.54
N GLY A 112 -7.37 -2.25 10.79
CA GLY A 112 -6.75 -3.09 9.77
C GLY A 112 -7.73 -3.67 8.77
N ALA A 113 -7.21 -4.14 7.63
CA ALA A 113 -7.97 -4.75 6.55
C ALA A 113 -7.07 -5.75 5.78
N PRO A 114 -7.61 -6.63 4.92
CA PRO A 114 -6.79 -7.54 4.14
C PRO A 114 -5.79 -6.79 3.24
N ASP A 115 -4.50 -6.96 3.51
CA ASP A 115 -3.41 -6.37 2.73
C ASP A 115 -2.96 -7.27 1.56
N LEU A 116 -2.25 -6.67 0.61
CA LEU A 116 -1.76 -7.36 -0.57
C LEU A 116 -0.71 -8.42 -0.23
N LEU A 117 0.19 -8.11 0.71
CA LEU A 117 1.31 -8.97 1.07
C LEU A 117 0.81 -10.27 1.70
N SER A 118 -0.07 -10.20 2.70
CA SER A 118 -0.68 -11.36 3.35
C SER A 118 -1.48 -12.21 2.36
N ARG A 119 -2.20 -11.58 1.43
CA ARG A 119 -2.91 -12.31 0.36
C ARG A 119 -1.95 -12.98 -0.60
N ALA A 120 -0.86 -12.31 -0.99
CA ALA A 120 0.18 -12.89 -1.84
C ALA A 120 0.83 -14.10 -1.16
N LEU A 121 1.23 -13.97 0.11
CA LEU A 121 1.81 -15.07 0.88
C LEU A 121 0.87 -16.28 0.91
N ARG A 122 -0.41 -16.08 1.20
CA ARG A 122 -1.41 -17.16 1.20
C ARG A 122 -1.64 -17.76 -0.17
N GLY A 123 -1.84 -16.92 -1.20
CA GLY A 123 -2.08 -17.36 -2.58
C GLY A 123 -0.91 -18.10 -3.19
N LEU A 124 0.31 -17.77 -2.76
CA LEU A 124 1.55 -18.43 -3.17
C LEU A 124 1.96 -19.60 -2.26
N GLY A 125 1.22 -19.86 -1.18
CA GLY A 125 1.55 -20.90 -0.19
C GLY A 125 2.88 -20.65 0.54
N LEU A 126 3.27 -19.38 0.71
CA LEU A 126 4.53 -18.98 1.34
C LEU A 126 4.35 -18.73 2.84
N SER A 127 5.32 -19.19 3.63
CA SER A 127 5.43 -18.87 5.06
C SER A 127 6.62 -17.93 5.29
N PRO A 128 6.40 -16.74 5.90
CA PRO A 128 7.49 -15.81 6.15
C PRO A 128 8.53 -16.35 7.16
N GLY A 129 8.11 -17.22 8.09
CA GLY A 129 8.97 -17.78 9.12
C GLY A 129 10.06 -18.73 8.62
N SER A 130 10.01 -19.15 7.36
CA SER A 130 10.95 -20.12 6.78
C SER A 130 12.15 -19.48 6.07
N GLY A 131 12.53 -18.26 6.46
CA GLY A 131 13.66 -17.54 5.87
C GLY A 131 13.33 -16.83 4.54
N LEU A 132 12.05 -16.49 4.33
CA LEU A 132 11.59 -15.69 3.19
C LEU A 132 12.19 -14.28 3.26
N GLN A 133 12.76 -13.84 2.14
CA GLN A 133 13.21 -12.46 1.95
C GLN A 133 12.08 -11.66 1.33
N ILE A 134 11.78 -10.47 1.85
CA ILE A 134 10.77 -9.56 1.28
C ILE A 134 11.48 -8.27 0.91
N VAL A 135 11.41 -7.88 -0.36
CA VAL A 135 12.11 -6.69 -0.87
C VAL A 135 11.23 -5.94 -1.84
N ASP A 136 11.26 -4.61 -1.76
CA ASP A 136 10.60 -3.75 -2.72
C ASP A 136 11.37 -3.70 -4.06
N ALA A 137 10.65 -3.78 -5.19
CA ALA A 137 11.23 -3.80 -6.52
C ALA A 137 12.02 -2.52 -6.84
N THR A 138 11.52 -1.35 -6.43
CA THR A 138 12.22 -0.07 -6.66
C THR A 138 13.52 -0.01 -5.89
N ARG A 139 13.52 -0.48 -4.63
CA ARG A 139 14.72 -0.61 -3.81
C ARG A 139 15.71 -1.60 -4.41
N LEU A 140 15.26 -2.80 -4.78
CA LEU A 140 16.11 -3.80 -5.42
C LEU A 140 16.79 -3.23 -6.68
N CYS A 141 16.02 -2.56 -7.53
CA CYS A 141 16.51 -1.98 -8.78
C CYS A 141 17.52 -0.84 -8.57
N SER A 142 17.47 -0.15 -7.43
CA SER A 142 18.43 0.90 -7.07
C SER A 142 19.84 0.37 -6.80
N HIS A 143 19.98 -0.93 -6.48
CA HIS A 143 21.28 -1.57 -6.29
C HIS A 143 21.85 -2.11 -7.62
N HIS A 144 23.18 -2.14 -7.73
CA HIS A 144 23.86 -2.77 -8.88
C HIS A 144 23.78 -4.30 -8.86
N TYR A 145 23.80 -4.88 -7.66
CA TYR A 145 23.58 -6.30 -7.38
C TYR A 145 22.35 -6.45 -6.48
N PRO A 146 21.47 -7.44 -6.71
CA PRO A 146 20.30 -7.62 -5.87
C PRO A 146 20.74 -7.97 -4.44
N PRO A 147 20.19 -7.30 -3.40
CA PRO A 147 20.53 -7.58 -2.00
C PRO A 147 19.75 -8.82 -1.51
N LEU A 148 19.92 -9.93 -2.21
CA LEU A 148 19.21 -11.19 -1.97
C LEU A 148 20.21 -12.34 -1.82
N GLU A 149 19.93 -13.23 -0.87
CA GLU A 149 20.58 -14.53 -0.77
C GLU A 149 19.94 -15.51 -1.76
N PRO A 150 20.65 -15.96 -2.82
CA PRO A 150 20.04 -16.73 -3.91
C PRO A 150 19.49 -18.11 -3.50
N HIS A 151 19.95 -18.66 -2.38
CA HIS A 151 19.51 -19.93 -1.85
C HIS A 151 18.24 -19.84 -0.98
N ARG A 152 17.69 -18.63 -0.79
CA ARG A 152 16.46 -18.41 -0.03
C ARG A 152 15.35 -17.90 -0.95
N PRO A 153 14.08 -18.28 -0.70
CA PRO A 153 12.97 -17.71 -1.44
C PRO A 153 12.91 -16.20 -1.20
N ALA A 154 12.54 -15.46 -2.24
CA ALA A 154 12.35 -14.02 -2.19
C ALA A 154 10.96 -13.67 -2.75
N LEU A 155 10.24 -12.80 -2.05
CA LEU A 155 9.04 -12.14 -2.52
C LEU A 155 9.37 -10.68 -2.83
N ILE A 156 9.14 -10.29 -4.08
CA ILE A 156 9.41 -8.94 -4.56
C ILE A 156 8.09 -8.18 -4.60
N THR A 157 7.97 -7.12 -3.81
CA THR A 157 6.78 -6.26 -3.74
C THR A 157 6.97 -5.02 -4.62
N GLY A 158 5.93 -4.20 -4.78
CA GLY A 158 6.08 -2.88 -5.40
C GLY A 158 6.24 -2.86 -6.92
N LEU A 159 5.85 -3.94 -7.60
CA LEU A 159 5.74 -4.00 -9.07
C LEU A 159 4.50 -3.22 -9.56
N TYR A 160 4.51 -1.90 -9.36
CA TYR A 160 3.39 -1.01 -9.70
C TYR A 160 3.37 -0.59 -11.17
N HIS A 161 4.53 -0.61 -11.83
CA HIS A 161 4.68 -0.20 -13.23
C HIS A 161 5.35 -1.31 -14.06
N PRO A 162 4.77 -1.68 -15.21
CA PRO A 162 5.37 -2.66 -16.12
C PRO A 162 6.80 -2.29 -16.52
N ASP A 163 7.11 -0.99 -16.61
CA ASP A 163 8.42 -0.48 -16.99
C ASP A 163 9.56 -0.89 -16.04
N LEU A 164 9.24 -1.32 -14.80
CA LEU A 164 10.24 -1.83 -13.86
C LEU A 164 10.66 -3.27 -14.16
N LEU A 165 9.85 -4.06 -14.87
CA LEU A 165 10.10 -5.49 -15.10
C LEU A 165 11.43 -5.75 -15.82
N PRO A 166 11.79 -5.08 -16.92
CA PRO A 166 13.06 -5.33 -17.60
C PRO A 166 14.28 -5.04 -16.72
N LEU A 167 14.20 -3.96 -15.92
CA LEU A 167 15.27 -3.59 -15.00
C LEU A 167 15.38 -4.61 -13.86
N LEU A 168 14.25 -5.01 -13.28
CA LEU A 168 14.18 -6.01 -12.23
C LEU A 168 14.76 -7.34 -12.71
N ARG A 169 14.33 -7.82 -13.88
CA ARG A 169 14.83 -9.05 -14.52
C ARG A 169 16.33 -8.99 -14.71
N ARG A 170 16.86 -7.87 -15.23
CA ARG A 170 18.31 -7.67 -15.39
C ARG A 170 19.05 -7.74 -14.05
N ARG A 171 18.49 -7.17 -12.98
CA ARG A 171 19.11 -7.21 -11.64
C ARG A 171 19.09 -8.60 -11.04
N LEU A 172 17.97 -9.31 -11.13
CA LEU A 172 17.86 -10.70 -10.69
C LEU A 172 18.80 -11.62 -11.48
N GLY A 173 18.96 -11.40 -12.78
CA GLY A 173 19.88 -12.18 -13.62
C GLY A 173 21.36 -12.07 -13.23
N ALA A 174 21.74 -11.09 -12.40
CA ALA A 174 23.08 -11.00 -11.83
C ALA A 174 23.34 -12.01 -10.69
N ALA A 175 22.28 -12.55 -10.08
CA ALA A 175 22.36 -13.46 -8.93
C ALA A 175 21.67 -14.82 -9.17
N TYR A 176 20.72 -14.89 -10.09
CA TYR A 176 19.93 -16.09 -10.39
C TYR A 176 20.15 -16.54 -11.84
N PRO A 177 20.19 -17.86 -12.11
CA PRO A 177 20.31 -18.37 -13.47
C PRO A 177 19.02 -18.08 -14.28
N PRO A 178 19.08 -18.00 -15.62
CA PRO A 178 17.90 -17.73 -16.46
C PRO A 178 16.74 -18.72 -16.27
N ARG A 179 17.06 -19.97 -15.91
CA ARG A 179 16.09 -21.04 -15.62
C ARG A 179 15.48 -21.00 -14.22
N ALA A 180 15.81 -20.00 -13.40
CA ALA A 180 15.23 -19.86 -12.07
C ALA A 180 13.72 -19.68 -12.19
N ALA A 181 12.95 -20.43 -11.39
CA ALA A 181 11.49 -20.32 -11.37
C ALA A 181 11.08 -18.96 -10.78
N VAL A 182 10.14 -18.31 -11.45
CA VAL A 182 9.52 -17.05 -11.02
C VAL A 182 8.02 -17.26 -10.99
N ARG A 183 7.37 -16.77 -9.94
CA ARG A 183 5.91 -16.80 -9.85
C ARG A 183 5.38 -15.38 -9.69
N GLY A 184 4.58 -14.95 -10.66
CA GLY A 184 3.77 -13.75 -10.56
C GLY A 184 2.51 -14.05 -9.76
N TRP A 185 2.04 -13.07 -8.99
CA TRP A 185 0.75 -13.18 -8.31
C TRP A 185 0.02 -11.84 -8.31
N SER A 186 -1.27 -11.87 -8.63
CA SER A 186 -2.16 -10.75 -8.43
C SER A 186 -3.51 -11.20 -7.83
N PRO A 187 -4.24 -10.31 -7.15
CA PRO A 187 -5.56 -10.62 -6.61
C PRO A 187 -6.58 -11.05 -7.68
N VAL A 188 -6.39 -10.60 -8.92
CA VAL A 188 -7.33 -10.83 -10.04
C VAL A 188 -6.94 -12.06 -10.85
N ALA A 189 -5.66 -12.22 -11.18
CA ALA A 189 -5.18 -13.31 -12.04
C ALA A 189 -4.77 -14.57 -11.26
N GLY A 190 -4.59 -14.48 -9.94
CA GLY A 190 -4.04 -15.57 -9.15
C GLY A 190 -2.53 -15.73 -9.37
N ALA A 191 -2.02 -16.94 -9.17
CA ALA A 191 -0.61 -17.26 -9.38
C ALA A 191 -0.34 -17.72 -10.81
N ALA A 192 0.70 -17.19 -11.43
CA ALA A 192 1.25 -17.67 -12.70
C ALA A 192 2.73 -18.02 -12.50
N GLU A 193 3.20 -19.08 -13.13
CA GLU A 193 4.60 -19.54 -13.04
C GLU A 193 5.28 -19.46 -14.40
N THR A 194 6.51 -18.97 -14.38
CA THR A 194 7.37 -18.78 -15.56
C THR A 194 8.84 -18.93 -15.14
N THR A 195 9.76 -18.72 -16.07
CA THR A 195 11.19 -18.64 -15.79
C THR A 195 11.66 -17.19 -15.76
N LEU A 196 12.78 -16.92 -15.10
CA LEU A 196 13.37 -15.57 -15.11
C LEU A 196 13.69 -15.08 -16.52
N ALA A 197 14.01 -15.99 -17.46
CA ALA A 197 14.23 -15.63 -18.86
C ALA A 197 12.95 -15.11 -19.56
N GLU A 198 11.80 -15.68 -19.22
CA GLU A 198 10.49 -15.50 -19.89
C GLU A 198 9.53 -14.58 -19.12
N ALA A 199 9.99 -14.01 -18.00
CA ALA A 199 9.16 -13.20 -17.09
C ALA A 199 8.69 -11.84 -17.63
N ASP A 200 9.06 -11.47 -18.86
CA ASP A 200 8.53 -10.25 -19.51
C ASP A 200 7.14 -10.50 -20.14
N ASP A 201 6.76 -11.78 -20.36
CA ASP A 201 5.56 -12.19 -21.11
C ASP A 201 4.44 -12.81 -20.23
N ALA A 202 4.62 -12.86 -18.91
CA ALA A 202 3.76 -13.57 -17.94
C ALA A 202 3.14 -12.64 -16.89
#